data_AF-A0A7J0F605-F1
#
_entry.id   AF-A0A7J0F605-F1
#
_cell.length_a   1.000
_cell.length_b   1.000
_cell.length_c   1.000
_cell.angle_alpha   90.00
_cell.angle_beta   90.00
_cell.angle_gamma   90.00
#
_symmetry.space_group_name_H-M   'P 1'
#
loop_
_entity.id
_entity.type
_entity.pdbx_description
1 polymer ?
#
loop_
_entity_poly.entity_id
_entity_poly.type
_entity_poly.pdbx_seq_one_letter_code
_entity_poly.pdbx_strand_id
1 'polypeptide(L)'
;METAGLSATLFYLGRLCGACFEVRCVEDLRWCIPGTLIIVTATNFCAPNYGFAADGGGHCNPPNYHFVLPIEAFEKIAIWKAGARETCSVSLTWASFGLINFFVF
;
A
#
# COMPACT_ATOMS: atom_id res chain seq x y z
N MET A 1 -10.27 12.26 5.01
CA MET A 1 -9.82 11.01 5.68
C MET A 1 -9.69 9.98 4.59
N GLU A 2 -8.51 9.38 4.44
CA GLU A 2 -8.25 8.43 3.36
C GLU A 2 -8.44 7.00 3.84
N THR A 3 -8.83 6.13 2.92
CA THR A 3 -9.02 4.71 3.21
C THR A 3 -8.04 3.86 2.40
N ALA A 4 -7.69 2.70 2.94
CA ALA A 4 -6.81 1.76 2.26
C ALA A 4 -7.35 0.32 2.36
N GLY A 5 -7.12 -0.43 1.29
CA GLY A 5 -7.24 -1.89 1.28
C GLY A 5 -5.93 -2.54 1.73
N LEU A 6 -6.02 -3.52 2.63
CA LEU A 6 -4.86 -4.29 3.06
C LEU A 6 -4.78 -5.64 2.35
N SER A 7 -3.56 -6.04 1.99
CA SER A 7 -3.24 -7.43 1.62
C SER A 7 -3.64 -8.43 2.70
N ALA A 8 -3.84 -9.70 2.35
CA ALA A 8 -4.09 -10.75 3.34
C ALA A 8 -3.00 -10.86 4.41
N THR A 9 -1.74 -10.65 4.02
CA THR A 9 -0.58 -10.67 4.90
C THR A 9 -0.62 -9.53 5.92
N LEU A 10 -1.09 -8.34 5.52
CA LEU A 10 -1.25 -7.18 6.42
C LEU A 10 -2.55 -7.21 7.22
N PHE A 11 -3.67 -7.59 6.61
CA PHE A 11 -4.98 -7.56 7.25
C PHE A 11 -5.04 -8.43 8.52
N TYR A 12 -4.14 -9.43 8.62
CA TYR A 12 -3.92 -10.27 9.80
C TYR A 12 -5.23 -10.80 10.39
N LEU A 13 -6.01 -11.46 9.53
CA LEU A 13 -7.35 -12.00 9.84
C LEU A 13 -8.34 -10.95 10.38
N GLY A 14 -8.23 -9.70 9.92
CA GLY A 14 -9.12 -8.59 10.28
C GLY A 14 -8.75 -7.84 11.55
N ARG A 15 -7.63 -8.21 12.19
CA ARG A 15 -7.14 -7.53 13.40
C ARG A 15 -6.67 -6.09 13.13
N LEU A 16 -6.31 -5.78 11.89
CA LEU A 16 -5.91 -4.43 11.49
C LEU A 16 -7.06 -3.63 10.85
N CYS A 17 -8.29 -4.17 10.80
CA CYS A 17 -9.44 -3.41 10.34
C CYS A 17 -9.71 -2.22 11.29
N GLY A 18 -9.82 -1.02 10.75
CA GLY A 18 -9.96 0.23 11.50
C GLY A 18 -8.64 0.81 12.02
N ALA A 19 -7.50 0.16 11.80
CA ALA A 19 -6.20 0.73 12.15
C ALA A 19 -5.82 1.86 11.18
N CYS A 20 -5.13 2.87 11.70
CA CYS A 20 -4.58 3.97 10.91
C CYS A 20 -3.09 3.75 10.64
N PHE A 21 -2.67 4.06 9.42
CA PHE A 21 -1.32 3.88 8.92
C PHE A 21 -0.79 5.21 8.41
N GLU A 22 0.39 5.59 8.88
CA GLU A 22 1.17 6.67 8.29
C GLU A 22 1.92 6.12 7.08
N VAL A 23 1.59 6.65 5.91
CA VAL A 23 2.19 6.28 4.64
C VAL A 23 3.03 7.46 4.19
N ARG A 24 4.35 7.30 4.26
CA ARG A 24 5.33 8.27 3.72
C ARG A 24 6.10 7.62 2.59
N CYS A 25 6.44 8.37 1.57
CA CYS A 25 7.36 7.86 0.57
C CYS A 25 8.81 7.94 1.05
N VAL A 26 9.58 6.86 0.86
CA VAL A 26 10.94 6.72 1.43
C VAL A 26 12.04 6.47 0.39
N GLU A 27 11.71 6.04 -0.82
CA GLU A 27 12.71 5.81 -1.87
C GLU A 27 12.27 6.39 -3.21
N ASP A 28 13.25 6.95 -3.93
CA ASP A 28 13.13 7.53 -5.27
C ASP A 28 12.63 6.51 -6.30
N LEU A 29 11.32 6.37 -6.40
CA LEU A 29 10.72 6.23 -7.72
C LEU A 29 10.43 7.64 -8.19
N ARG A 30 10.80 7.92 -9.44
CA ARG A 30 10.72 9.23 -10.09
C ARG A 30 9.39 9.98 -9.89
N TRP A 31 8.34 9.29 -9.46
CA TRP A 31 6.97 9.79 -9.31
C TRP A 31 6.53 9.97 -7.87
N CYS A 32 7.36 9.61 -6.89
CA CYS A 32 7.04 9.90 -5.50
C CYS A 32 7.30 11.37 -5.18
N ILE A 33 6.44 11.96 -4.35
CA ILE A 33 6.59 13.35 -3.93
C ILE A 33 7.37 13.35 -2.60
N PRO A 34 8.65 13.75 -2.59
CA PRO A 34 9.47 13.69 -1.38
C PRO A 34 8.90 14.58 -0.28
N GLY A 35 8.94 14.09 0.97
CA GLY A 35 8.45 14.82 2.14
C GLY A 35 6.93 14.80 2.34
N THR A 36 6.19 14.06 1.52
CA THR A 36 4.75 13.87 1.71
C THR A 36 4.46 12.68 2.63
N LEU A 37 3.45 12.86 3.48
CA LEU A 37 2.92 11.85 4.38
C LEU A 37 1.40 11.98 4.41
N ILE A 38 0.72 10.85 4.27
CA ILE A 38 -0.72 10.73 4.45
C ILE A 38 -1.03 9.72 5.54
N ILE A 39 -2.19 9.89 6.15
CA ILE A 39 -2.74 8.93 7.10
C ILE A 39 -3.92 8.25 6.42
N VAL A 40 -3.85 6.93 6.33
CA VAL A 40 -4.89 6.09 5.72
C VAL A 40 -5.46 5.15 6.77
N THR A 41 -6.76 4.92 6.73
CA THR A 41 -7.43 3.96 7.60
C THR A 41 -7.68 2.67 6.83
N ALA A 42 -7.28 1.53 7.39
CA ALA A 42 -7.57 0.23 6.81
C ALA A 42 -9.06 -0.11 6.97
N THR A 43 -9.83 0.11 5.91
CA THR A 43 -11.27 -0.17 5.91
C THR A 43 -11.63 -1.28 4.93
N ASN A 44 -10.70 -1.67 4.06
CA ASN A 44 -10.96 -2.62 3.01
C ASN A 44 -9.92 -3.76 3.00
N PHE A 45 -10.27 -4.85 2.33
CA PHE A 45 -9.47 -6.05 2.22
C PHE A 45 -9.22 -6.38 0.75
N CYS A 46 -7.95 -6.47 0.35
CA CYS A 46 -7.62 -6.98 -0.98
C CYS A 46 -7.55 -8.51 -0.94
N ALA A 47 -8.57 -9.16 -1.50
CA ALA A 47 -8.61 -10.62 -1.58
C ALA A 47 -7.49 -11.16 -2.48
N PRO A 48 -6.79 -12.23 -2.07
CA PRO A 48 -5.78 -12.87 -2.89
C PRO A 48 -6.42 -13.51 -4.12
N ASN A 49 -5.78 -13.34 -5.27
CA ASN A 49 -6.12 -14.00 -6.53
C ASN A 49 -5.05 -15.05 -6.87
N TYR A 50 -5.25 -16.28 -6.41
CA TYR A 50 -4.32 -17.40 -6.64
C TYR A 50 -4.23 -17.87 -8.10
N GLY A 51 -5.05 -17.32 -9.01
CA GLY A 51 -4.96 -17.60 -10.45
C GLY A 51 -3.77 -16.92 -11.14
N PHE A 52 -3.11 -15.96 -10.47
CA PHE A 52 -1.93 -15.26 -10.98
C PHE A 52 -0.76 -15.38 -10.01
N ALA A 53 0.46 -15.40 -10.56
CA ALA A 53 1.68 -15.33 -9.75
C ALA A 53 1.76 -14.00 -9.00
N ALA A 54 2.40 -14.00 -7.82
CA ALA A 54 2.47 -12.85 -6.92
C ALA A 54 3.12 -11.61 -7.56
N ASP A 55 4.01 -11.83 -8.52
CA ASP A 55 4.74 -10.86 -9.35
C ASP A 55 4.07 -10.58 -10.71
N GLY A 56 3.14 -11.44 -11.13
CA GLY A 56 2.48 -11.42 -12.45
C GLY A 56 1.02 -10.96 -12.45
N GLY A 57 0.53 -10.33 -11.37
CA GLY A 57 -0.84 -9.84 -11.25
C GLY A 57 -1.53 -10.22 -9.93
N GLY A 58 -0.95 -11.17 -9.19
CA GLY A 58 -1.37 -11.56 -7.84
C GLY A 58 -0.80 -10.63 -6.76
N HIS A 59 -0.89 -9.31 -6.91
CA HIS A 59 -0.34 -8.36 -5.94
C HIS A 59 -0.84 -8.58 -4.52
N CYS A 60 -2.10 -9.01 -4.41
CA CYS A 60 -2.74 -9.33 -3.14
C CYS A 60 -2.47 -10.73 -2.59
N ASN A 61 -1.67 -11.52 -3.30
CA ASN A 61 -1.30 -12.84 -2.85
C ASN A 61 -0.21 -12.77 -1.78
N PRO A 62 -0.27 -13.64 -0.77
CA PRO A 62 0.87 -13.89 0.11
C PRO A 62 2.11 -14.29 -0.73
N PRO A 63 3.34 -13.88 -0.34
CA PRO A 63 3.72 -13.20 0.90
C PRO A 63 3.78 -11.66 0.79
N ASN A 64 3.18 -11.06 -0.23
CA ASN A 64 3.32 -9.62 -0.47
C ASN A 64 2.62 -8.80 0.62
N TYR A 65 3.33 -7.78 1.12
CA TYR A 65 2.74 -6.73 1.94
C TYR A 65 2.47 -5.54 1.02
N HIS A 66 1.21 -5.17 0.83
CA HIS A 66 0.86 -4.03 -0.03
C HIS A 66 -0.41 -3.33 0.48
N PHE A 67 -0.53 -2.04 0.13
CA PHE A 67 -1.73 -1.23 0.35
C PHE A 67 -2.39 -0.95 -1.00
N VAL A 68 -3.70 -1.07 -1.07
CA VAL A 68 -4.48 -0.58 -2.21
C VAL A 68 -5.03 0.78 -1.81
N LEU A 69 -4.57 1.84 -2.48
CA LEU A 69 -5.04 3.19 -2.21
C LEU A 69 -5.96 3.63 -3.35
N PRO A 70 -7.03 4.38 -3.05
CA PRO A 70 -7.77 5.07 -4.10
C PRO A 70 -6.84 6.13 -4.74
N ILE A 71 -7.07 6.43 -6.01
CA ILE A 71 -6.24 7.35 -6.80
C ILE A 71 -6.11 8.70 -6.10
N GLU A 72 -7.19 9.18 -5.47
CA GLU A 72 -7.25 10.46 -4.76
C GLU A 72 -6.33 10.49 -3.53
N ALA A 73 -6.11 9.35 -2.87
CA ALA A 73 -5.16 9.23 -1.77
C ALA A 73 -3.73 9.08 -2.29
N PHE A 74 -3.55 8.31 -3.38
CA PHE A 74 -2.26 8.11 -4.01
C PHE A 74 -1.65 9.41 -4.55
N GLU A 75 -2.45 10.24 -5.22
CA GLU A 75 -2.04 11.53 -5.79
C GLU A 75 -1.49 12.54 -4.76
N LYS A 76 -1.73 12.29 -3.47
CA LYS A 76 -1.20 13.11 -2.37
C LYS A 76 0.24 12.77 -2.01
N ILE A 77 0.70 11.56 -2.34
CA ILE A 77 2.06 11.08 -2.03
C ILE A 77 2.90 10.75 -3.26
N ALA A 78 2.27 10.54 -4.41
CA ALA A 78 2.92 10.20 -5.66
C ALA A 78 2.10 10.67 -6.85
N ILE A 79 2.74 10.89 -7.98
CA ILE A 79 2.08 11.28 -9.23
C ILE A 79 1.49 10.02 -9.87
N TRP A 80 0.17 9.97 -9.99
CA TRP A 80 -0.49 8.89 -10.71
C TRP A 80 -0.30 9.02 -12.22
N LYS A 81 0.15 7.94 -12.87
CA LYS A 81 0.21 7.87 -14.34
C LYS A 81 -0.42 6.57 -14.83
N ALA A 82 -1.47 6.70 -15.63
CA ALA A 82 -2.17 5.56 -16.22
C ALA A 82 -1.19 4.62 -16.95
N GLY A 83 -1.20 3.34 -16.57
CA GLY A 83 -0.42 2.28 -17.22
C GLY A 83 1.02 2.10 -16.73
N ALA A 84 1.49 2.93 -15.80
CA ALA A 84 2.78 2.70 -15.15
C ALA A 84 2.59 1.88 -13.86
N ARG A 85 3.43 0.87 -13.68
CA ARG A 85 3.46 0.02 -12.47
C ARG A 85 4.21 0.78 -11.38
N GLU A 86 3.57 1.82 -10.85
CA GLU A 86 4.20 2.73 -9.90
C GLU A 86 4.38 2.01 -8.56
N THR A 87 5.62 1.77 -8.14
CA THR A 87 5.91 1.14 -6.84
C THR A 87 6.36 2.21 -5.87
N CYS A 88 5.50 2.71 -4.99
CA CYS A 88 5.96 3.64 -3.97
C CYS A 88 6.41 2.84 -2.74
N SER A 89 7.73 2.75 -2.52
CA SER A 89 8.26 2.29 -1.22
C SER A 89 7.78 3.25 -0.16
N VAL A 90 6.85 2.78 0.68
CA VAL A 90 6.33 3.54 1.81
C VAL A 90 6.79 2.91 3.11
N SER A 91 7.08 3.67 4.16
CA SER A 91 7.37 3.06 5.46
C SER A 91 6.25 3.31 6.43
N LEU A 92 5.92 2.28 7.20
CA LEU A 92 4.99 2.38 8.32
C LEU A 92 5.77 2.62 9.61
N THR A 93 5.34 3.61 10.37
CA THR A 93 5.84 3.89 11.73
C THR A 93 5.02 3.14 12.80
N TRP A 94 3.88 2.56 12.43
CA TRP A 94 2.97 1.88 13.37
C TRP A 94 2.92 0.36 13.17
N ALA A 95 2.94 -0.35 14.30
CA ALA A 95 3.24 -1.77 14.47
C ALA A 95 4.68 -2.15 14.11
N SER A 96 5.30 -3.01 14.91
CA SER A 96 6.72 -3.42 14.97
C SER A 96 7.33 -4.05 13.69
N PHE A 97 7.02 -3.51 12.51
CA PHE A 97 7.27 -4.12 11.20
C PHE A 97 8.47 -3.51 10.45
N GLY A 98 9.08 -2.43 10.95
CA GLY A 98 10.27 -1.83 10.31
C GLY A 98 9.97 -1.21 8.94
N LEU A 99 11.03 -0.79 8.23
CA LEU A 99 10.96 -0.26 6.87
C LEU A 99 10.56 -1.38 5.89
N ILE A 100 9.27 -1.61 5.68
CA ILE A 100 8.79 -2.55 4.67
C ILE A 100 8.52 -1.75 3.40
N ASN A 101 9.09 -2.17 2.27
CA ASN A 101 8.72 -1.61 0.97
C ASN A 101 7.35 -2.18 0.55
N PHE A 102 6.31 -1.35 0.53
CA PHE A 102 5.01 -1.75 0.02
C PHE A 102 4.87 -1.37 -1.45
N PHE A 103 4.09 -2.16 -2.18
CA PHE A 103 3.57 -1.73 -3.48
C PHE A 103 2.26 -0.98 -3.23
N VAL A 104 2.04 0.12 -3.95
CA VAL A 104 0.80 0.87 -3.89
C VAL A 104 0.23 0.92 -5.30
N PHE A 105 -0.95 0.34 -5.49
CA PHE A 105 -1.74 0.38 -6.72
C PHE A 105 -3.05 1.11 -6.47
#